data_AF-A0A9D6CJZ3-F1
#
_entry.id   AF-A0A9D6CJZ3-F1
#
_cell.length_a   1.000
_cell.length_b   1.000
_cell.length_c   1.000
_cell.angle_alpha   90.00
_cell.angle_beta   90.00
_cell.angle_gamma   90.00
#
_symmetry.space_group_name_H-M   'P 1'
#
loop_
_entity.id
_entity.type
_entity.pdbx_description
1 polymer ?
#
loop_
_entity_poly.entity_id
_entity_poly.type
_entity_poly.pdbx_seq_one_letter_code
_entity_poly.pdbx_strand_id
1 'polypeptide(L)'
;MGSRRGSSRGSSRLEPHRVARREVRASRHRHPLPPRATNTAQSHAIAEIPRGSLADPGVPSHCTVLRRRRAPLGTPPMPRDPRAKSIASVATLLALALGAAAAPATATAAPAPRAPQTAAEPTTPEGAASAWYGRAGREQRSKHYRILSDLSPEETRLYGKHLDLMYEEYSRRMAGIPQQAPEIPFVLMFATQADYLAVMRSTYGINAMGSGGMFFITPRGAALAFFVESLPQTRVFHVIQHEGFHQYAHSRFAGRLPIWVNEGLAEFFGEAIVVDGRVIVGQASPRAVTSVKDAIDRGTTVDFLRMLTMTTDQWNGNVRAGNAGIQYLQAWSMVQFLGWAEGGRYQRPFEAYLRLLHGGMPSDRAFVQAFGTGDLASFERAWKAWAKEMVPSAFSVAAMRITFLAEGLALLSNEGVSVSSIEELVSELRDRRFAIEVTVHGRTERIEADESVLDIPQDALAEEKPVFDLIPAKDARRRVGPNTSDLPPPTPAVVTTRGLEPRELVLSWRRLGKNGGFEYELLSPKAAPRAPRRPKVQEDRAAP
;
A
#
# COMPACT_ATOMS: atom_id res chain seq x y z
N MET A 1 -37.05 77.32 22.25
CA MET A 1 -38.09 77.86 23.16
C MET A 1 -39.15 76.79 23.38
N GLY A 2 -39.60 76.65 24.64
CA GLY A 2 -40.36 75.51 25.19
C GLY A 2 -41.68 75.17 24.47
N SER A 3 -42.17 73.93 24.57
CA SER A 3 -42.69 73.23 25.76
C SER A 3 -44.23 73.27 25.78
N ARG A 4 -44.86 72.10 25.97
CA ARG A 4 -45.82 71.76 27.05
C ARG A 4 -46.83 70.70 26.55
N ARG A 5 -46.86 69.53 27.20
CA ARG A 5 -47.82 69.06 28.24
C ARG A 5 -49.13 68.53 27.64
N GLY A 6 -49.79 67.48 28.12
CA GLY A 6 -49.61 66.63 29.30
C GLY A 6 -50.76 65.59 29.35
N SER A 7 -50.55 64.44 30.01
CA SER A 7 -51.24 63.98 31.24
C SER A 7 -52.65 63.38 31.02
N SER A 8 -52.90 62.06 31.11
CA SER A 8 -52.94 61.11 32.25
C SER A 8 -54.25 61.07 33.08
N ARG A 9 -54.68 59.84 33.44
CA ARG A 9 -55.51 59.36 34.60
C ARG A 9 -55.81 57.87 34.33
N GLY A 10 -55.82 56.87 35.22
CA GLY A 10 -55.63 56.61 36.67
C GLY A 10 -56.07 55.12 36.86
N SER A 11 -55.35 54.20 37.52
CA SER A 11 -55.10 53.93 38.96
C SER A 11 -55.93 52.76 39.56
N SER A 12 -55.34 52.11 40.58
CA SER A 12 -55.79 51.03 41.52
C SER A 12 -55.80 49.57 41.00
N ARG A 13 -55.04 48.55 41.47
CA ARG A 13 -54.33 48.12 42.72
C ARG A 13 -55.20 47.25 43.65
N LEU A 14 -54.80 45.98 43.88
CA LEU A 14 -54.61 45.27 45.18
C LEU A 14 -54.59 43.72 45.06
N GLU A 15 -53.52 43.10 45.57
CA GLU A 15 -53.38 41.72 46.12
C GLU A 15 -53.61 41.78 47.67
N PRO A 16 -53.62 40.71 48.53
CA PRO A 16 -53.06 39.33 48.41
C PRO A 16 -53.86 38.16 49.12
N HIS A 17 -53.38 36.90 49.06
CA HIS A 17 -53.07 36.00 50.22
C HIS A 17 -52.80 34.50 49.87
N ARG A 18 -51.82 33.92 50.58
CA ARG A 18 -51.35 32.51 50.64
C ARG A 18 -52.30 31.55 51.37
N VAL A 19 -52.31 30.26 50.99
CA VAL A 19 -52.35 29.05 51.88
C VAL A 19 -51.59 27.88 51.22
N ALA A 20 -51.04 26.97 52.03
CA ALA A 20 -49.99 25.98 51.72
C ALA A 20 -50.45 24.49 51.70
N ARG A 21 -49.54 23.65 51.15
CA ARG A 21 -49.30 22.18 51.33
C ARG A 21 -50.24 21.16 50.65
N ARG A 22 -49.66 20.28 49.80
CA ARG A 22 -49.22 18.90 50.18
C ARG A 22 -48.51 18.17 49.02
N GLU A 23 -47.48 17.40 49.36
CA GLU A 23 -46.77 16.44 48.51
C GLU A 23 -47.64 15.23 48.17
N VAL A 24 -47.53 14.71 46.94
CA VAL A 24 -47.76 13.28 46.62
C VAL A 24 -46.71 12.81 45.62
N ARG A 25 -46.07 11.71 46.01
CA ARG A 25 -45.01 10.94 45.35
C ARG A 25 -45.65 10.02 44.30
N ALA A 26 -45.13 10.01 43.06
CA ALA A 26 -45.44 8.97 42.09
C ALA A 26 -44.18 8.54 41.34
N SER A 27 -43.85 7.26 41.50
CA SER A 27 -42.72 6.52 40.95
C SER A 27 -42.77 6.43 39.42
N ARG A 28 -41.67 6.75 38.75
CA ARG A 28 -41.38 6.23 37.41
C ARG A 28 -40.07 5.46 37.47
N HIS A 29 -40.17 4.14 37.34
CA HIS A 29 -39.03 3.28 37.02
C HIS A 29 -38.40 3.75 35.71
N ARG A 30 -37.17 4.27 35.77
CA ARG A 30 -36.30 4.37 34.61
C ARG A 30 -35.39 3.15 34.64
N HIS A 31 -35.55 2.27 33.65
CA HIS A 31 -34.53 1.28 33.33
C HIS A 31 -33.19 2.00 33.08
N PRO A 32 -32.06 1.50 33.59
CA PRO A 32 -30.77 2.04 33.23
C PRO A 32 -30.54 1.80 31.73
N LEU A 33 -30.35 2.88 30.98
CA LEU A 33 -29.77 2.80 29.64
C LEU A 33 -28.38 2.17 29.79
N PRO A 34 -28.00 1.22 28.93
CA PRO A 34 -26.65 0.68 28.95
C PRO A 34 -25.64 1.82 28.70
N PRO A 35 -24.44 1.76 29.30
CA PRO A 35 -23.42 2.77 29.07
C PRO A 35 -23.13 2.87 27.57
N ARG A 36 -23.08 4.10 27.04
CA ARG A 36 -22.53 4.38 25.71
C ARG A 36 -21.15 3.74 25.64
N ALA A 37 -21.01 2.73 24.80
CA ALA A 37 -19.70 2.23 24.40
C ALA A 37 -18.89 3.43 23.88
N THR A 38 -17.82 3.78 24.57
CA THR A 38 -16.78 4.64 24.02
C THR A 38 -16.13 3.85 22.90
N ASN A 39 -16.61 4.05 21.67
CA ASN A 39 -15.94 3.52 20.48
C ASN A 39 -14.63 4.29 20.33
N THR A 40 -13.55 3.74 20.88
CA THR A 40 -12.19 4.10 20.47
C THR A 40 -11.99 3.47 19.10
N ALA A 41 -12.13 4.25 18.03
CA ALA A 41 -11.75 3.79 16.70
C ALA A 41 -10.23 3.98 16.55
N GLN A 42 -9.50 2.87 16.59
CA GLN A 42 -8.08 2.82 16.27
C GLN A 42 -7.93 2.32 14.83
N SER A 43 -7.19 3.04 13.99
CA SER A 43 -6.54 2.42 12.84
C SER A 43 -5.35 1.62 13.36
N HIS A 44 -5.08 0.46 12.76
CA HIS A 44 -4.09 -0.46 13.29
C HIS A 44 -2.75 -0.26 12.61
N ALA A 45 -1.79 0.15 13.42
CA ALA A 45 -0.35 0.12 13.17
C ALA A 45 0.12 -0.95 12.16
N ILE A 46 0.79 -0.53 11.08
CA ILE A 46 1.57 -1.44 10.24
C ILE A 46 2.70 -2.04 11.09
N ALA A 47 2.61 -3.33 11.42
CA ALA A 47 3.64 -4.05 12.15
C ALA A 47 4.93 -4.16 11.31
N GLU A 48 6.07 -3.78 11.89
CA GLU A 48 7.39 -4.07 11.31
C GLU A 48 7.64 -5.58 11.34
N ILE A 49 7.92 -6.19 10.17
CA ILE A 49 8.29 -7.60 10.06
C ILE A 49 9.76 -7.75 10.51
N PRO A 50 10.07 -8.50 11.57
CA PRO A 50 11.46 -8.73 11.97
C PRO A 50 12.19 -9.60 10.92
N ARG A 51 13.46 -9.29 10.63
CA ARG A 51 14.35 -10.20 9.89
C ARG A 51 14.67 -11.41 10.78
N GLY A 52 14.19 -12.61 10.45
CA GLY A 52 14.53 -13.81 11.24
C GLY A 52 14.05 -15.16 10.65
N SER A 53 15.02 -16.05 10.44
CA SER A 53 15.02 -17.45 9.99
C SER A 53 13.82 -18.33 10.37
N LEU A 54 13.26 -19.05 9.37
CA LEU A 54 12.22 -20.07 9.56
C LEU A 54 12.86 -21.39 10.05
N ALA A 55 12.53 -21.79 11.27
CA ALA A 55 12.73 -23.14 11.78
C ALA A 55 11.52 -24.03 11.42
N ASP A 56 11.79 -25.26 11.03
CA ASP A 56 10.87 -26.26 10.49
C ASP A 56 10.18 -27.07 11.62
N PRO A 57 8.85 -27.22 11.65
CA PRO A 57 8.19 -28.19 12.51
C PRO A 57 7.66 -29.39 11.72
N GLY A 58 8.18 -30.57 12.06
CA GLY A 58 7.82 -31.85 11.48
C GLY A 58 6.36 -32.29 11.68
N VAL A 59 5.89 -33.10 10.74
CA VAL A 59 4.53 -33.66 10.66
C VAL A 59 4.55 -35.16 11.02
N PRO A 60 3.58 -35.69 11.79
CA PRO A 60 3.33 -37.12 11.87
C PRO A 60 2.36 -37.59 10.77
N SER A 61 2.73 -38.68 10.11
CA SER A 61 1.99 -39.36 9.05
C SER A 61 0.88 -40.25 9.60
N HIS A 62 -0.33 -40.17 9.04
CA HIS A 62 -1.25 -41.31 8.98
C HIS A 62 -1.92 -41.40 7.61
N CYS A 63 -1.72 -42.58 7.01
CA CYS A 63 -2.16 -42.98 5.68
C CYS A 63 -3.51 -43.71 5.79
N THR A 64 -4.49 -43.42 4.94
CA THR A 64 -5.60 -44.33 4.68
C THR A 64 -6.06 -44.21 3.22
N VAL A 65 -5.96 -45.34 2.53
CA VAL A 65 -6.29 -45.58 1.11
C VAL A 65 -7.77 -45.86 0.97
N LEU A 66 -8.48 -45.23 0.01
CA LEU A 66 -9.71 -45.80 -0.54
C LEU A 66 -9.89 -45.50 -2.04
N ARG A 67 -10.46 -46.52 -2.71
CA ARG A 67 -10.43 -46.84 -4.15
C ARG A 67 -11.22 -45.91 -5.08
N ARG A 68 -10.70 -45.80 -6.30
CA ARG A 68 -11.36 -45.32 -7.54
C ARG A 68 -12.58 -46.15 -7.95
N ARG A 69 -13.58 -45.49 -8.54
CA ARG A 69 -14.45 -46.07 -9.60
C ARG A 69 -14.70 -45.07 -10.72
N ARG A 70 -14.70 -45.59 -11.95
CA ARG A 70 -14.82 -44.89 -13.25
C ARG A 70 -16.28 -44.54 -13.61
N ALA A 71 -16.39 -43.56 -14.52
CA ALA A 71 -17.57 -42.97 -15.17
C ALA A 71 -18.46 -43.94 -15.97
N PRO A 72 -19.56 -43.44 -16.58
CA PRO A 72 -19.49 -43.15 -18.02
C PRO A 72 -20.24 -41.89 -18.53
N LEU A 73 -19.95 -41.58 -19.80
CA LEU A 73 -20.30 -40.43 -20.65
C LEU A 73 -21.72 -40.47 -21.27
N GLY A 74 -22.22 -39.28 -21.64
CA GLY A 74 -22.84 -39.06 -22.96
C GLY A 74 -24.11 -38.20 -22.99
N THR A 75 -24.08 -37.05 -23.69
CA THR A 75 -25.14 -36.52 -24.60
C THR A 75 -24.67 -35.22 -25.31
N PRO A 76 -25.27 -34.81 -26.46
CA PRO A 76 -24.60 -34.22 -27.64
C PRO A 76 -24.67 -32.67 -27.76
N PRO A 77 -24.03 -32.02 -28.76
CA PRO A 77 -24.00 -30.57 -28.91
C PRO A 77 -25.06 -30.03 -29.91
N MET A 78 -25.48 -28.79 -29.69
CA MET A 78 -26.29 -27.94 -30.60
C MET A 78 -25.76 -26.48 -30.54
N PRO A 79 -26.04 -25.64 -31.55
CA PRO A 79 -25.11 -25.17 -32.58
C PRO A 79 -24.28 -23.92 -32.20
N ARG A 80 -23.14 -23.74 -32.88
CA ARG A 80 -22.19 -22.62 -32.70
C ARG A 80 -22.52 -21.44 -33.62
N ASP A 81 -22.57 -20.26 -32.99
CA ASP A 81 -22.57 -18.92 -33.60
C ASP A 81 -21.15 -18.58 -34.14
N PRO A 82 -20.99 -18.12 -35.39
CA PRO A 82 -19.69 -18.06 -36.05
C PRO A 82 -18.94 -16.74 -35.76
N ARG A 83 -18.40 -16.56 -34.54
CA ARG A 83 -17.29 -15.61 -34.26
C ARG A 83 -16.33 -16.08 -33.17
N ALA A 84 -15.91 -17.34 -33.23
CA ALA A 84 -14.82 -17.85 -32.39
C ALA A 84 -13.80 -18.60 -33.25
N LYS A 85 -12.59 -18.05 -33.39
CA LYS A 85 -11.45 -18.79 -33.92
C LYS A 85 -10.74 -19.50 -32.75
N SER A 86 -10.74 -20.84 -32.80
CA SER A 86 -9.92 -21.77 -32.01
C SER A 86 -8.41 -21.59 -32.35
N ILE A 87 -7.43 -22.12 -31.62
CA ILE A 87 -7.03 -23.55 -31.43
C ILE A 87 -5.91 -23.53 -30.33
N ALA A 88 -6.05 -24.17 -29.16
CA ALA A 88 -5.77 -25.57 -28.78
C ALA A 88 -4.28 -25.98 -28.64
N SER A 89 -3.93 -26.30 -27.37
CA SER A 89 -3.12 -27.42 -26.85
C SER A 89 -1.73 -27.76 -27.40
N VAL A 90 -0.75 -27.89 -26.49
CA VAL A 90 0.22 -29.02 -26.47
C VAL A 90 0.47 -29.44 -25.02
N ALA A 91 0.49 -30.76 -24.80
CA ALA A 91 0.86 -31.42 -23.56
C ALA A 91 2.08 -32.34 -23.77
N THR A 92 2.85 -32.48 -22.68
CA THR A 92 3.69 -33.63 -22.29
C THR A 92 5.10 -33.78 -22.87
N LEU A 93 6.09 -33.80 -21.97
CA LEU A 93 7.23 -34.73 -22.01
C LEU A 93 7.68 -35.11 -20.58
N LEU A 94 7.83 -36.42 -20.37
CA LEU A 94 8.26 -37.12 -19.17
C LEU A 94 9.76 -37.43 -19.27
N ALA A 95 10.53 -37.42 -18.18
CA ALA A 95 11.53 -38.46 -17.87
C ALA A 95 12.12 -38.33 -16.45
N LEU A 96 12.24 -39.48 -15.78
CA LEU A 96 12.85 -39.73 -14.48
C LEU A 96 14.40 -39.65 -14.51
N ALA A 97 14.99 -39.33 -13.36
CA ALA A 97 16.25 -39.94 -12.90
C ALA A 97 16.23 -40.12 -11.37
N LEU A 98 16.55 -41.34 -10.93
CA LEU A 98 16.63 -41.81 -9.55
C LEU A 98 18.07 -41.70 -9.01
N GLY A 99 18.19 -41.39 -7.72
CA GLY A 99 19.08 -42.13 -6.80
C GLY A 99 20.42 -41.48 -6.43
N ALA A 100 20.53 -41.04 -5.18
CA ALA A 100 21.67 -41.37 -4.31
C ALA A 100 21.28 -41.13 -2.84
N ALA A 101 21.38 -42.18 -2.03
CA ALA A 101 21.18 -42.16 -0.59
C ALA A 101 22.46 -41.65 0.11
N ALA A 102 22.30 -40.86 1.18
CA ALA A 102 23.37 -40.57 2.12
C ALA A 102 22.86 -40.81 3.56
N ALA A 103 23.69 -41.51 4.33
CA ALA A 103 23.46 -41.98 5.69
C ALA A 103 23.35 -40.82 6.72
N PRO A 104 22.75 -41.05 7.90
CA PRO A 104 22.59 -40.01 8.91
C PRO A 104 23.90 -39.77 9.66
N ALA A 105 24.37 -38.52 9.69
CA ALA A 105 25.38 -38.07 10.64
C ALA A 105 24.72 -37.81 11.99
N THR A 106 25.27 -38.42 13.04
CA THR A 106 24.89 -38.25 14.44
C THR A 106 25.08 -36.81 14.90
N ALA A 107 23.98 -36.13 15.23
CA ALA A 107 24.03 -34.81 15.88
C ALA A 107 24.23 -34.98 17.39
N THR A 108 25.34 -34.45 17.89
CA THR A 108 25.60 -34.23 19.32
C THR A 108 24.70 -33.12 19.85
N ALA A 109 24.00 -33.39 20.95
CA ALA A 109 23.09 -32.43 21.60
C ALA A 109 23.86 -31.25 22.20
N ALA A 110 23.54 -30.03 21.75
CA ALA A 110 23.94 -28.79 22.38
C ALA A 110 23.01 -28.46 23.58
N PRO A 111 23.50 -27.81 24.64
CA PRO A 111 22.73 -27.55 25.86
C PRO A 111 21.62 -26.51 25.63
N ALA A 112 20.50 -26.70 26.33
CA ALA A 112 19.30 -25.86 26.24
C ALA A 112 19.57 -24.37 26.54
N PRO A 113 18.95 -23.43 25.80
CA PRO A 113 19.07 -22.01 26.09
C PRO A 113 18.31 -21.64 27.38
N ARG A 114 18.98 -20.84 28.24
CA ARG A 114 18.41 -20.24 29.44
C ARG A 114 17.21 -19.35 29.09
N ALA A 115 16.20 -19.39 29.96
CA ALA A 115 15.01 -18.55 29.88
C ALA A 115 15.36 -17.04 29.76
N PRO A 116 14.65 -16.27 28.92
CA PRO A 116 14.92 -14.84 28.76
C PRO A 116 14.51 -14.09 30.03
N GLN A 117 15.46 -13.30 30.56
CA GLN A 117 15.19 -12.28 31.56
C GLN A 117 14.29 -11.21 30.93
N THR A 118 13.23 -10.83 31.66
CA THR A 118 12.33 -9.73 31.32
C THR A 118 13.12 -8.44 31.07
N ALA A 119 13.21 -8.01 29.82
CA ALA A 119 13.73 -6.69 29.47
C ALA A 119 12.78 -5.61 30.01
N ALA A 120 13.31 -4.66 30.77
CA ALA A 120 12.56 -3.51 31.26
C ALA A 120 12.11 -2.62 30.09
N GLU A 121 10.88 -2.10 30.15
CA GLU A 121 10.37 -1.13 29.17
C GLU A 121 11.23 0.14 29.15
N PRO A 122 11.57 0.70 27.97
CA PRO A 122 12.28 1.97 27.89
C PRO A 122 11.38 3.10 28.43
N THR A 123 11.85 3.78 29.46
CA THR A 123 11.22 4.98 30.02
C THR A 123 11.40 6.15 29.05
N THR A 124 10.30 6.63 28.45
CA THR A 124 10.31 7.86 27.65
C THR A 124 10.71 9.05 28.52
N PRO A 125 11.70 9.88 28.14
CA PRO A 125 12.10 11.04 28.93
C PRO A 125 10.92 12.00 29.17
N GLU A 126 10.72 12.39 30.41
CA GLU A 126 9.73 13.38 30.81
C GLU A 126 10.03 14.71 30.07
N GLY A 127 9.09 15.16 29.23
CA GLY A 127 9.24 16.40 28.44
C GLY A 127 9.48 16.24 26.94
N ALA A 128 9.74 15.02 26.42
CA ALA A 128 9.96 14.79 24.99
C ALA A 128 8.81 15.31 24.10
N ALA A 129 7.55 15.03 24.48
CA ALA A 129 6.38 15.53 23.76
C ALA A 129 6.30 17.06 23.75
N SER A 130 6.58 17.71 24.89
CA SER A 130 6.58 19.19 24.99
C SER A 130 7.66 19.80 24.08
N ALA A 131 8.84 19.18 24.03
CA ALA A 131 9.93 19.60 23.14
C ALA A 131 9.54 19.46 21.65
N TRP A 132 8.86 18.39 21.26
CA TRP A 132 8.37 18.23 19.89
C TRP A 132 7.38 19.32 19.50
N TYR A 133 6.37 19.64 20.33
CA TYR A 133 5.43 20.74 20.05
C TYR A 133 6.15 22.09 19.89
N GLY A 134 7.23 22.32 20.66
CA GLY A 134 8.08 23.49 20.51
C GLY A 134 8.79 23.56 19.15
N ARG A 135 9.32 22.43 18.66
CA ARG A 135 9.96 22.34 17.33
C ARG A 135 8.97 22.40 16.18
N ALA A 136 7.84 21.70 16.30
CA ALA A 136 6.81 21.66 15.27
C ALA A 136 6.16 23.04 15.04
N GLY A 137 6.20 23.91 16.05
CA GLY A 137 5.85 25.31 15.92
C GLY A 137 4.37 25.51 15.59
N ARG A 138 4.10 26.21 14.48
CA ARG A 138 2.73 26.57 14.09
C ARG A 138 2.16 25.58 13.09
N GLU A 139 0.87 25.34 13.20
CA GLU A 139 0.11 24.57 12.21
C GLU A 139 0.27 25.16 10.80
N GLN A 140 0.62 24.28 9.86
CA GLN A 140 0.68 24.53 8.43
C GLN A 140 -0.58 23.96 7.75
N ARG A 141 -0.84 24.37 6.51
CA ARG A 141 -1.98 23.91 5.72
C ARG A 141 -1.57 23.47 4.33
N SER A 142 -2.21 22.41 3.87
CA SER A 142 -2.23 21.93 2.50
C SER A 142 -3.64 22.12 1.93
N LYS A 143 -3.96 21.53 0.77
CA LYS A 143 -5.27 21.70 0.15
C LYS A 143 -6.38 21.10 1.01
N HIS A 144 -6.16 19.91 1.56
CA HIS A 144 -7.12 19.18 2.36
C HIS A 144 -6.75 19.15 3.85
N TYR A 145 -5.45 19.18 4.18
CA TYR A 145 -4.98 18.88 5.54
C TYR A 145 -4.47 20.08 6.32
N ARG A 146 -4.79 20.06 7.62
CA ARG A 146 -4.06 20.78 8.68
C ARG A 146 -2.88 19.91 9.10
N ILE A 147 -1.69 20.50 9.23
CA ILE A 147 -0.45 19.76 9.45
C ILE A 147 0.32 20.40 10.61
N LEU A 148 0.76 19.59 11.56
CA LEU A 148 1.76 19.97 12.56
C LEU A 148 2.98 19.06 12.37
N SER A 149 4.17 19.64 12.22
CA SER A 149 5.34 18.94 11.71
C SER A 149 6.63 19.59 12.21
N ASP A 150 7.59 18.80 12.68
CA ASP A 150 8.99 19.22 12.92
C ASP A 150 9.94 18.84 11.77
N LEU A 151 9.40 18.42 10.62
CA LEU A 151 10.16 18.22 9.39
C LEU A 151 10.58 19.55 8.75
N SER A 152 11.51 19.49 7.79
CA SER A 152 11.83 20.66 6.98
C SER A 152 10.59 21.18 6.22
N PRO A 153 10.55 22.47 5.84
CA PRO A 153 9.45 23.00 5.03
C PRO A 153 9.28 22.29 3.68
N GLU A 154 10.36 21.75 3.12
CA GLU A 154 10.32 21.00 1.87
C GLU A 154 9.65 19.63 2.05
N GLU A 155 10.09 18.84 3.03
CA GLU A 155 9.49 17.54 3.34
C GLU A 155 8.03 17.66 3.79
N THR A 156 7.71 18.67 4.61
CA THR A 156 6.33 18.93 5.04
C THR A 156 5.42 19.19 3.83
N ARG A 157 5.90 19.96 2.83
CA ARG A 157 5.15 20.20 1.58
C ARG A 157 5.07 18.95 0.71
N LEU A 158 6.13 18.15 0.65
CA LEU A 158 6.16 16.90 -0.10
C LEU A 158 5.07 15.94 0.38
N TYR A 159 5.07 15.60 1.68
CA TYR A 159 4.10 14.68 2.25
C TYR A 159 2.69 15.27 2.28
N GLY A 160 2.55 16.58 2.51
CA GLY A 160 1.26 17.28 2.44
C GLY A 160 0.62 17.19 1.04
N LYS A 161 1.38 17.44 -0.03
CA LYS A 161 0.88 17.31 -1.41
C LYS A 161 0.54 15.87 -1.77
N HIS A 162 1.33 14.90 -1.28
CA HIS A 162 1.05 13.48 -1.49
C HIS A 162 -0.27 13.06 -0.84
N LEU A 163 -0.49 13.47 0.39
CA LEU A 163 -1.76 13.26 1.11
C LEU A 163 -2.94 13.91 0.38
N ASP A 164 -2.79 15.14 -0.11
CA ASP A 164 -3.82 15.80 -0.92
C ASP A 164 -4.19 14.99 -2.17
N LEU A 165 -3.20 14.52 -2.92
CA LEU A 165 -3.41 13.70 -4.11
C LEU A 165 -4.14 12.39 -3.77
N MET A 166 -3.75 11.73 -2.68
CA MET A 166 -4.40 10.50 -2.25
C MET A 166 -5.83 10.73 -1.75
N TYR A 167 -6.09 11.82 -1.03
CA TYR A 167 -7.44 12.21 -0.62
C TYR A 167 -8.37 12.40 -1.84
N GLU A 168 -7.87 13.03 -2.90
CA GLU A 168 -8.62 13.18 -4.15
C GLU A 168 -8.91 11.82 -4.80
N GLU A 169 -7.94 10.91 -4.80
CA GLU A 169 -8.12 9.56 -5.34
C GLU A 169 -9.13 8.73 -4.53
N TYR A 170 -9.09 8.79 -3.19
CA TYR A 170 -10.10 8.17 -2.32
C TYR A 170 -11.48 8.74 -2.63
N SER A 171 -11.58 10.06 -2.70
CA SER A 171 -12.83 10.77 -3.00
C SER A 171 -13.42 10.38 -4.34
N ARG A 172 -12.57 10.26 -5.36
CA ARG A 172 -12.99 9.86 -6.70
C ARG A 172 -13.51 8.42 -6.73
N ARG A 173 -12.82 7.48 -6.08
CA ARG A 173 -13.21 6.05 -6.07
C ARG A 173 -14.39 5.75 -5.19
N MET A 174 -14.55 6.51 -4.10
CA MET A 174 -15.62 6.33 -3.12
C MET A 174 -16.76 7.33 -3.29
N ALA A 175 -16.85 8.01 -4.44
CA ALA A 175 -17.85 9.05 -4.71
C ALA A 175 -19.30 8.58 -4.53
N GLY A 176 -19.56 7.27 -4.67
CA GLY A 176 -20.87 6.67 -4.43
C GLY A 176 -21.22 6.40 -2.97
N ILE A 177 -20.33 6.73 -2.03
CA ILE A 177 -20.52 6.55 -0.58
C ILE A 177 -20.53 7.94 0.07
N PRO A 178 -21.69 8.46 0.51
CA PRO A 178 -21.78 9.79 1.09
C PRO A 178 -21.08 9.87 2.45
N GLN A 179 -20.69 11.07 2.83
CA GLN A 179 -20.19 11.35 4.17
C GLN A 179 -21.31 11.18 5.22
N GLN A 180 -21.02 10.48 6.32
CA GLN A 180 -21.95 10.33 7.44
C GLN A 180 -21.33 10.60 8.82
N ALA A 181 -20.02 10.89 8.88
CA ALA A 181 -19.32 11.38 10.07
C ALA A 181 -18.39 12.55 9.68
N PRO A 182 -18.01 13.43 10.64
CA PRO A 182 -17.07 14.52 10.37
C PRO A 182 -15.74 14.01 9.81
N GLU A 183 -15.18 14.74 8.85
CA GLU A 183 -13.81 14.48 8.41
C GLU A 183 -12.81 14.99 9.46
N ILE A 184 -11.66 14.31 9.56
CA ILE A 184 -10.59 14.64 10.50
C ILE A 184 -9.30 14.89 9.71
N PRO A 185 -9.21 15.97 8.91
CA PRO A 185 -8.05 16.21 8.06
C PRO A 185 -6.91 16.86 8.85
N PHE A 186 -6.41 16.15 9.87
CA PHE A 186 -5.32 16.60 10.72
C PHE A 186 -4.19 15.58 10.75
N VAL A 187 -2.97 16.06 10.56
CA VAL A 187 -1.78 15.24 10.39
C VAL A 187 -0.67 15.72 11.31
N LEU A 188 -0.03 14.78 12.00
CA LEU A 188 1.17 14.96 12.81
C LEU A 188 2.34 14.28 12.10
N MET A 189 3.37 15.04 11.72
CA MET A 189 4.55 14.51 11.03
C MET A 189 5.76 14.63 11.97
N PHE A 190 6.46 13.53 12.18
CA PHE A 190 7.56 13.46 13.13
C PHE A 190 8.89 13.22 12.40
N ALA A 191 9.89 14.04 12.71
CA ALA A 191 11.25 13.80 12.24
C ALA A 191 11.78 12.48 12.78
N THR A 192 11.53 12.17 14.06
CA THR A 192 12.06 11.00 14.77
C THR A 192 10.99 10.01 15.21
N GLN A 193 11.34 8.72 15.28
CA GLN A 193 10.46 7.70 15.85
C GLN A 193 10.24 7.94 17.36
N ALA A 194 11.27 8.42 18.06
CA ALA A 194 11.20 8.67 19.49
C ALA A 194 10.14 9.72 19.86
N ASP A 195 10.07 10.82 19.12
CA ASP A 195 9.04 11.86 19.35
C ASP A 195 7.64 11.35 19.02
N TYR A 196 7.50 10.59 17.93
CA TYR A 196 6.25 9.94 17.56
C TYR A 196 5.73 9.08 18.71
N LEU A 197 6.54 8.15 19.21
CA LEU A 197 6.16 7.26 20.31
C LEU A 197 5.84 8.06 21.59
N ALA A 198 6.63 9.08 21.90
CA ALA A 198 6.43 9.93 23.07
C ALA A 198 5.09 10.67 23.02
N VAL A 199 4.81 11.40 21.93
CA VAL A 199 3.58 12.18 21.76
C VAL A 199 2.35 11.27 21.72
N MET A 200 2.43 10.14 21.02
CA MET A 200 1.34 9.16 20.98
C MET A 200 0.99 8.65 22.39
N ARG A 201 2.00 8.32 23.21
CA ARG A 201 1.79 7.84 24.59
C ARG A 201 1.30 8.94 25.53
N SER A 202 2.03 10.06 25.61
CA SER A 202 1.77 11.08 26.64
C SER A 202 0.54 11.93 26.33
N THR A 203 0.39 12.37 25.07
CA THR A 203 -0.71 13.26 24.68
C THR A 203 -1.97 12.46 24.41
N TYR A 204 -1.88 11.40 23.62
CA TYR A 204 -3.06 10.69 23.12
C TYR A 204 -3.41 9.41 23.88
N GLY A 205 -2.52 8.92 24.75
CA GLY A 205 -2.73 7.70 25.53
C GLY A 205 -2.65 6.43 24.69
N ILE A 206 -1.89 6.46 23.59
CA ILE A 206 -1.78 5.36 22.61
C ILE A 206 -0.40 4.71 22.72
N ASN A 207 -0.37 3.38 22.76
CA ASN A 207 0.86 2.63 22.56
C ASN A 207 1.07 2.41 21.04
N ALA A 208 1.98 3.17 20.44
CA ALA A 208 2.31 3.12 19.02
C ALA A 208 3.62 2.33 18.74
N MET A 209 4.05 1.49 19.67
CA MET A 209 5.26 0.66 19.48
C MET A 209 5.08 -0.29 18.30
N GLY A 210 6.10 -0.35 17.42
CA GLY A 210 6.12 -1.25 16.27
C GLY A 210 5.31 -0.76 15.06
N SER A 211 4.84 0.50 15.06
CA SER A 211 4.07 1.09 13.97
C SER A 211 4.83 2.19 13.24
N GLY A 212 4.82 2.18 11.90
CA GLY A 212 5.35 3.29 11.08
C GLY A 212 4.45 4.53 11.04
N GLY A 213 3.16 4.35 11.34
CA GLY A 213 2.15 5.40 11.40
C GLY A 213 0.83 4.86 11.90
N MET A 214 -0.14 5.76 12.15
CA MET A 214 -1.48 5.42 12.62
C MET A 214 -2.47 6.57 12.39
N PHE A 215 -3.66 6.26 11.90
CA PHE A 215 -4.85 7.08 12.10
C PHE A 215 -5.56 6.72 13.42
N PHE A 216 -5.90 7.69 14.27
CA PHE A 216 -6.51 7.39 15.56
C PHE A 216 -7.61 8.36 15.93
N ILE A 217 -8.54 7.87 16.76
CA ILE A 217 -9.57 8.67 17.41
C ILE A 217 -9.64 8.28 18.88
N THR A 218 -9.33 9.22 19.77
CA THR A 218 -9.43 9.05 21.21
C THR A 218 -10.19 10.23 21.84
N PRO A 219 -10.62 10.13 23.11
CA PRO A 219 -11.16 11.28 23.83
C PRO A 219 -10.20 12.48 23.92
N ARG A 220 -8.89 12.27 23.69
CA ARG A 220 -7.85 13.30 23.74
C ARG A 220 -7.55 13.93 22.38
N GLY A 221 -8.15 13.42 21.31
CA GLY A 221 -8.00 13.96 19.95
C GLY A 221 -7.97 12.88 18.88
N ALA A 222 -7.84 13.33 17.64
CA ALA A 222 -7.77 12.46 16.48
C ALA A 222 -6.86 13.07 15.41
N ALA A 223 -6.01 12.24 14.82
CA ALA A 223 -5.10 12.63 13.74
C ALA A 223 -4.62 11.40 12.97
N LEU A 224 -4.01 11.63 11.81
CA LEU A 224 -3.03 10.71 11.22
C LEU A 224 -1.65 11.12 11.73
N ALA A 225 -0.88 10.18 12.26
CA ALA A 225 0.47 10.42 12.76
C ALA A 225 1.49 9.45 12.15
N PHE A 226 2.66 9.92 11.73
CA PHE A 226 3.75 9.10 11.19
C PHE A 226 5.12 9.75 11.37
N PHE A 227 6.19 8.95 11.34
CA PHE A 227 7.58 9.45 11.38
C PHE A 227 8.33 9.11 10.09
N VAL A 228 9.48 9.76 9.87
CA VAL A 228 10.30 9.58 8.65
C VAL A 228 11.72 9.06 8.91
N GLU A 229 12.22 9.14 10.15
CA GLU A 229 13.57 8.73 10.53
C GLU A 229 13.95 7.35 10.03
N SER A 230 15.06 7.28 9.30
CA SER A 230 15.64 6.03 8.79
C SER A 230 14.69 5.21 7.89
N LEU A 231 13.63 5.82 7.36
CA LEU A 231 12.71 5.18 6.42
C LEU A 231 12.95 5.69 5.00
N PRO A 232 13.04 4.80 4.00
CA PRO A 232 12.97 5.21 2.61
C PRO A 232 11.68 5.98 2.33
N GLN A 233 11.72 7.03 1.52
CA GLN A 233 10.55 7.86 1.23
C GLN A 233 9.36 7.06 0.69
N THR A 234 9.61 6.03 -0.12
CA THR A 234 8.57 5.12 -0.64
C THR A 234 7.89 4.30 0.45
N ARG A 235 8.57 4.03 1.57
CA ARG A 235 7.96 3.45 2.77
C ARG A 235 7.03 4.44 3.44
N VAL A 236 7.46 5.69 3.60
CA VAL A 236 6.62 6.74 4.17
C VAL A 236 5.38 6.95 3.30
N PHE A 237 5.51 6.96 1.97
CA PHE A 237 4.37 7.03 1.06
C PHE A 237 3.38 5.88 1.22
N HIS A 238 3.85 4.62 1.33
CA HIS A 238 2.97 3.49 1.64
C HIS A 238 2.22 3.71 2.96
N VAL A 239 2.92 4.09 4.03
CA VAL A 239 2.31 4.34 5.35
C VAL A 239 1.23 5.42 5.27
N ILE A 240 1.54 6.59 4.71
CA ILE A 240 0.57 7.70 4.68
C ILE A 240 -0.59 7.44 3.70
N GLN A 241 -0.38 6.64 2.65
CA GLN A 241 -1.45 6.14 1.78
C GLN A 241 -2.39 5.24 2.59
N HIS A 242 -1.85 4.22 3.24
CA HIS A 242 -2.60 3.28 4.07
C HIS A 242 -3.40 3.99 5.18
N GLU A 243 -2.73 4.78 6.02
CA GLU A 243 -3.38 5.51 7.12
C GLU A 243 -4.31 6.62 6.62
N GLY A 244 -3.98 7.25 5.50
CA GLY A 244 -4.83 8.24 4.85
C GLY A 244 -6.16 7.64 4.40
N PHE A 245 -6.16 6.39 3.93
CA PHE A 245 -7.39 5.68 3.61
C PHE A 245 -8.24 5.45 4.86
N HIS A 246 -7.66 4.99 5.97
CA HIS A 246 -8.42 4.81 7.22
C HIS A 246 -9.06 6.11 7.71
N GLN A 247 -8.30 7.20 7.67
CA GLN A 247 -8.79 8.54 8.00
C GLN A 247 -9.97 8.95 7.11
N TYR A 248 -9.85 8.74 5.79
CA TYR A 248 -10.93 9.01 4.84
C TYR A 248 -12.15 8.11 5.10
N ALA A 249 -11.94 6.81 5.20
CA ALA A 249 -12.97 5.78 5.39
C ALA A 249 -13.77 6.01 6.68
N HIS A 250 -13.15 6.51 7.75
CA HIS A 250 -13.85 6.83 8.99
C HIS A 250 -15.06 7.75 8.76
N SER A 251 -14.89 8.82 7.97
CA SER A 251 -15.96 9.78 7.68
C SER A 251 -17.11 9.18 6.83
N ARG A 252 -16.84 8.11 6.10
CA ARG A 252 -17.77 7.44 5.19
C ARG A 252 -18.48 6.25 5.83
N PHE A 253 -17.83 5.54 6.74
CA PHE A 253 -18.37 4.32 7.34
C PHE A 253 -18.65 4.44 8.83
N ALA A 254 -18.17 5.49 9.51
CA ALA A 254 -18.32 5.70 10.95
C ALA A 254 -17.94 4.44 11.79
N GLY A 255 -16.86 3.76 11.39
CA GLY A 255 -16.38 2.54 12.04
C GLY A 255 -17.15 1.25 11.70
N ARG A 256 -18.04 1.28 10.70
CA ARG A 256 -18.82 0.10 10.26
C ARG A 256 -18.15 -0.74 9.17
N LEU A 257 -17.00 -0.31 8.68
CA LEU A 257 -16.24 -1.08 7.69
C LEU A 257 -15.62 -2.30 8.41
N PRO A 258 -15.92 -3.54 8.01
CA PRO A 258 -15.36 -4.72 8.65
C PRO A 258 -13.86 -4.76 8.45
N ILE A 259 -13.14 -5.27 9.45
CA ILE A 259 -11.67 -5.12 9.54
C ILE A 259 -10.95 -5.60 8.28
N TRP A 260 -11.36 -6.73 7.69
CA TRP A 260 -10.73 -7.25 6.47
C TRP A 260 -10.89 -6.32 5.26
N VAL A 261 -12.03 -5.63 5.11
CA VAL A 261 -12.23 -4.66 4.02
C VAL A 261 -11.46 -3.38 4.31
N ASN A 262 -11.46 -2.95 5.58
CA ASN A 262 -10.75 -1.75 6.00
C ASN A 262 -9.25 -1.87 5.73
N GLU A 263 -8.62 -2.95 6.19
CA GLU A 263 -7.21 -3.24 5.97
C GLU A 263 -6.92 -3.60 4.50
N GLY A 264 -7.80 -4.37 3.86
CA GLY A 264 -7.62 -4.77 2.46
C GLY A 264 -7.63 -3.58 1.49
N LEU A 265 -8.53 -2.60 1.71
CA LEU A 265 -8.54 -1.35 0.93
C LEU A 265 -7.39 -0.43 1.32
N ALA A 266 -7.03 -0.35 2.60
CA ALA A 266 -5.87 0.43 3.05
C ALA A 266 -4.57 -0.05 2.39
N GLU A 267 -4.35 -1.36 2.33
CA GLU A 267 -3.22 -1.95 1.61
C GLU A 267 -3.35 -1.81 0.08
N PHE A 268 -4.56 -1.91 -0.48
CA PHE A 268 -4.78 -1.66 -1.91
C PHE A 268 -4.35 -0.25 -2.33
N PHE A 269 -4.65 0.76 -1.52
CA PHE A 269 -4.17 2.13 -1.72
C PHE A 269 -2.71 2.31 -1.30
N GLY A 270 -2.26 1.57 -0.28
CA GLY A 270 -0.88 1.54 0.16
C GLY A 270 0.10 1.06 -0.91
N GLU A 271 -0.30 0.08 -1.71
CA GLU A 271 0.45 -0.43 -2.86
C GLU A 271 0.26 0.43 -4.13
N ALA A 272 -0.51 1.52 -4.08
CA ALA A 272 -0.63 2.39 -5.26
C ALA A 272 0.69 3.09 -5.57
N ILE A 273 1.00 3.24 -6.86
CA ILE A 273 2.18 3.97 -7.34
C ILE A 273 1.78 5.40 -7.65
N VAL A 274 2.44 6.35 -7.01
CA VAL A 274 2.33 7.76 -7.36
C VAL A 274 3.49 8.16 -8.26
N VAL A 275 3.17 8.54 -9.49
CA VAL A 275 4.15 8.93 -10.50
C VAL A 275 3.56 10.01 -11.39
N ASP A 276 4.35 11.04 -11.69
CA ASP A 276 3.93 12.16 -12.56
C ASP A 276 2.58 12.78 -12.13
N GLY A 277 2.37 12.93 -10.81
CA GLY A 277 1.14 13.48 -10.22
C GLY A 277 -0.09 12.59 -10.37
N ARG A 278 0.08 11.30 -10.66
CA ARG A 278 -1.01 10.33 -10.87
C ARG A 278 -0.91 9.18 -9.89
N VAL A 279 -2.07 8.68 -9.47
CA VAL A 279 -2.18 7.48 -8.64
C VAL A 279 -2.54 6.30 -9.53
N ILE A 280 -1.64 5.32 -9.62
CA ILE A 280 -1.84 4.05 -10.30
C ILE A 280 -2.12 2.99 -9.24
N VAL A 281 -3.39 2.63 -9.07
CA VAL A 281 -3.81 1.63 -8.07
C VAL A 281 -3.77 0.20 -8.62
N GLY A 282 -4.16 -0.78 -7.79
CA GLY A 282 -4.32 -2.16 -8.21
C GLY A 282 -3.00 -2.85 -8.51
N GLN A 283 -1.91 -2.27 -8.03
CA GLN A 283 -0.57 -2.82 -8.20
C GLN A 283 -0.34 -3.99 -7.24
N ALA A 284 0.43 -4.96 -7.71
CA ALA A 284 0.83 -6.14 -6.98
C ALA A 284 2.34 -6.28 -7.01
N SER A 285 2.97 -6.05 -5.86
CA SER A 285 4.42 -6.24 -5.72
C SER A 285 4.80 -7.73 -5.69
N PRO A 286 5.99 -8.11 -6.20
CA PRO A 286 6.42 -9.51 -6.28
C PRO A 286 6.33 -10.29 -4.97
N ARG A 287 6.72 -9.64 -3.86
CA ARG A 287 6.67 -10.25 -2.53
C ARG A 287 5.25 -10.45 -2.03
N ALA A 288 4.33 -9.51 -2.27
CA ALA A 288 2.93 -9.67 -1.88
C ALA A 288 2.30 -10.87 -2.59
N VAL A 289 2.52 -10.96 -3.91
CA VAL A 289 2.09 -12.10 -4.73
C VAL A 289 2.64 -13.42 -4.19
N THR A 290 3.96 -13.50 -4.01
CA THR A 290 4.64 -14.72 -3.53
C THR A 290 4.13 -15.12 -2.13
N SER A 291 4.01 -14.16 -1.21
CA SER A 291 3.57 -14.43 0.17
C SER A 291 2.15 -14.98 0.23
N VAL A 292 1.25 -14.48 -0.61
CA VAL A 292 -0.14 -14.98 -0.70
C VAL A 292 -0.16 -16.40 -1.27
N LYS A 293 0.61 -16.66 -2.34
CA LYS A 293 0.72 -18.01 -2.92
C LYS A 293 1.27 -19.01 -1.89
N ASP A 294 2.37 -18.67 -1.22
CA ASP A 294 2.98 -19.49 -0.18
C ASP A 294 1.99 -19.80 0.95
N ALA A 295 1.19 -18.83 1.37
CA ALA A 295 0.20 -19.04 2.42
C ALA A 295 -0.95 -19.94 1.96
N ILE A 296 -1.38 -19.82 0.70
CA ILE A 296 -2.38 -20.73 0.13
C ILE A 296 -1.82 -22.15 0.08
N ASP A 297 -0.59 -22.32 -0.37
CA ASP A 297 0.06 -23.63 -0.51
C ASP A 297 0.33 -24.30 0.85
N ARG A 298 0.70 -23.51 1.86
CA ARG A 298 0.89 -23.98 3.24
C ARG A 298 -0.41 -24.13 4.03
N GLY A 299 -1.55 -23.69 3.47
CA GLY A 299 -2.84 -23.72 4.16
C GLY A 299 -2.93 -22.79 5.37
N THR A 300 -2.13 -21.70 5.41
CA THR A 300 -2.07 -20.75 6.54
C THR A 300 -2.97 -19.53 6.35
N THR A 301 -3.78 -19.49 5.29
CA THR A 301 -4.82 -18.46 5.09
C THR A 301 -5.93 -18.58 6.13
N VAL A 302 -6.52 -17.47 6.53
CA VAL A 302 -7.73 -17.42 7.37
C VAL A 302 -8.95 -17.81 6.52
N ASP A 303 -9.85 -18.66 7.05
CA ASP A 303 -11.11 -19.00 6.36
C ASP A 303 -11.95 -17.76 6.04
N PHE A 304 -12.62 -17.72 4.89
CA PHE A 304 -13.29 -16.50 4.46
C PHE A 304 -14.48 -16.11 5.36
N LEU A 305 -15.24 -17.07 5.88
CA LEU A 305 -16.28 -16.78 6.87
C LEU A 305 -15.70 -16.08 8.09
N ARG A 306 -14.53 -16.56 8.58
CA ARG A 306 -13.85 -15.94 9.71
C ARG A 306 -13.39 -14.52 9.37
N MET A 307 -12.88 -14.27 8.16
CA MET A 307 -12.53 -12.91 7.69
C MET A 307 -13.76 -11.99 7.69
N LEU A 308 -14.89 -12.45 7.15
CA LEU A 308 -16.14 -11.67 7.06
C LEU A 308 -16.68 -11.23 8.42
N THR A 309 -16.56 -12.07 9.45
CA THR A 309 -17.13 -11.86 10.78
C THR A 309 -16.11 -11.44 11.83
N MET A 310 -14.83 -11.31 11.47
CA MET A 310 -13.76 -11.04 12.42
C MET A 310 -13.96 -9.69 13.10
N THR A 311 -13.90 -9.68 14.44
CA THR A 311 -13.83 -8.41 15.19
C THR A 311 -12.41 -7.85 15.17
N THR A 312 -12.29 -6.55 15.42
CA THR A 312 -10.99 -5.90 15.62
C THR A 312 -10.14 -6.59 16.69
N ASP A 313 -10.72 -7.02 17.81
CA ASP A 313 -9.98 -7.71 18.87
C ASP A 313 -9.45 -9.07 18.42
N GLN A 314 -10.23 -9.81 17.64
CA GLN A 314 -9.80 -11.09 17.07
C GLN A 314 -8.66 -10.89 16.05
N TRP A 315 -8.76 -9.86 15.21
CA TRP A 315 -7.71 -9.47 14.28
C TRP A 315 -6.41 -9.15 15.02
N ASN A 316 -6.49 -8.35 16.08
CA ASN A 316 -5.34 -8.00 16.91
C ASN A 316 -4.76 -9.20 17.67
N GLY A 317 -5.59 -10.13 18.10
CA GLY A 317 -5.15 -11.40 18.68
C GLY A 317 -4.27 -12.20 17.71
N ASN A 318 -4.66 -12.27 16.43
CA ASN A 318 -3.87 -12.94 15.40
C ASN A 318 -2.53 -12.22 15.11
N VAL A 319 -2.53 -10.88 15.11
CA VAL A 319 -1.30 -10.08 14.93
C VAL A 319 -0.27 -10.45 16.00
N ARG A 320 -0.69 -10.46 17.27
CA ARG A 320 0.19 -10.78 18.41
C ARG A 320 0.70 -12.22 18.40
N ALA A 321 -0.05 -13.14 17.78
CA ALA A 321 0.34 -14.54 17.65
C ALA A 321 1.30 -14.82 16.46
N GLY A 322 1.80 -13.79 15.77
CA GLY A 322 2.76 -13.94 14.68
C GLY A 322 2.14 -14.11 13.29
N ASN A 323 0.81 -14.08 13.17
CA ASN A 323 0.10 -14.17 11.89
C ASN A 323 -0.21 -12.80 11.27
N ALA A 324 0.45 -11.74 11.76
CA ALA A 324 0.19 -10.36 11.36
C ALA A 324 0.32 -10.17 9.84
N GLY A 325 1.49 -10.40 9.26
CA GLY A 325 1.74 -10.07 7.86
C GLY A 325 0.79 -10.76 6.87
N ILE A 326 0.39 -12.01 7.14
CA ILE A 326 -0.43 -12.76 6.20
C ILE A 326 -1.89 -12.31 6.15
N GLN A 327 -2.49 -11.90 7.27
CA GLN A 327 -3.90 -11.48 7.23
C GLN A 327 -4.11 -10.16 6.47
N TYR A 328 -3.15 -9.22 6.56
CA TYR A 328 -3.16 -8.00 5.73
C TYR A 328 -3.03 -8.35 4.25
N LEU A 329 -2.04 -9.18 3.89
CA LEU A 329 -1.82 -9.60 2.49
C LEU A 329 -2.98 -10.43 1.94
N GLN A 330 -3.59 -11.28 2.77
CA GLN A 330 -4.81 -11.98 2.39
C GLN A 330 -5.93 -10.98 2.11
N ALA A 331 -6.23 -10.07 3.04
CA ALA A 331 -7.25 -9.03 2.87
C ALA A 331 -7.01 -8.20 1.59
N TRP A 332 -5.78 -7.77 1.35
CA TRP A 332 -5.35 -7.09 0.12
C TRP A 332 -5.59 -7.95 -1.14
N SER A 333 -5.26 -9.23 -1.12
CA SER A 333 -5.45 -10.09 -2.31
C SER A 333 -6.93 -10.36 -2.61
N MET A 334 -7.77 -10.38 -1.58
CA MET A 334 -9.23 -10.47 -1.73
C MET A 334 -9.81 -9.16 -2.26
N VAL A 335 -9.31 -8.04 -1.73
CA VAL A 335 -9.17 -6.73 -2.39
C VAL A 335 -9.14 -6.77 -3.93
N GLN A 336 -7.97 -7.22 -4.39
CA GLN A 336 -7.59 -7.31 -5.79
C GLN A 336 -8.47 -8.28 -6.57
N PHE A 337 -8.84 -9.42 -6.00
CA PHE A 337 -9.75 -10.38 -6.63
C PHE A 337 -11.10 -9.76 -6.94
N LEU A 338 -11.68 -9.03 -5.98
CA LEU A 338 -12.95 -8.33 -6.16
C LEU A 338 -12.86 -7.21 -7.21
N GLY A 339 -11.68 -6.61 -7.36
CA GLY A 339 -11.40 -5.65 -8.42
C GLY A 339 -11.31 -6.32 -9.79
N TRP A 340 -10.40 -7.27 -9.98
CA TRP A 340 -9.88 -7.62 -11.32
C TRP A 340 -10.21 -9.04 -11.78
N ALA A 341 -10.64 -9.94 -10.91
CA ALA A 341 -10.90 -11.31 -11.32
C ALA A 341 -12.03 -11.39 -12.35
N GLU A 342 -11.86 -12.30 -13.31
CA GLU A 342 -12.86 -12.61 -14.34
C GLU A 342 -13.35 -11.38 -15.10
N GLY A 343 -12.42 -10.51 -15.50
CA GLY A 343 -12.74 -9.28 -16.24
C GLY A 343 -13.51 -8.25 -15.40
N GLY A 344 -13.32 -8.26 -14.08
CA GLY A 344 -13.98 -7.33 -13.16
C GLY A 344 -15.41 -7.73 -12.79
N ARG A 345 -15.77 -9.01 -12.94
CA ARG A 345 -17.12 -9.54 -12.61
C ARG A 345 -17.61 -9.12 -11.23
N TYR A 346 -16.70 -9.01 -10.27
CA TYR A 346 -17.00 -8.76 -8.86
C TYR A 346 -17.08 -7.28 -8.47
N GLN A 347 -16.75 -6.34 -9.36
CA GLN A 347 -16.69 -4.91 -9.03
C GLN A 347 -18.06 -4.36 -8.59
N ARG A 348 -19.11 -4.59 -9.38
CA ARG A 348 -20.46 -4.10 -9.07
C ARG A 348 -21.02 -4.71 -7.77
N PRO A 349 -20.93 -6.03 -7.55
CA PRO A 349 -21.22 -6.63 -6.24
C PRO A 349 -20.41 -6.00 -5.11
N PHE A 350 -19.12 -5.76 -5.28
CA PHE A 350 -18.29 -5.16 -4.24
C PHE A 350 -18.72 -3.73 -3.90
N GLU A 351 -19.05 -2.90 -4.89
CA GLU A 351 -19.64 -1.58 -4.64
C GLU A 351 -20.98 -1.67 -3.90
N ALA A 352 -21.84 -2.62 -4.27
CA ALA A 352 -23.11 -2.84 -3.57
C ALA A 352 -22.88 -3.26 -2.11
N TYR A 353 -21.88 -4.12 -1.87
CA TYR A 353 -21.46 -4.53 -0.54
C TYR A 353 -21.00 -3.33 0.30
N LEU A 354 -20.15 -2.46 -0.24
CA LEU A 354 -19.73 -1.22 0.45
C LEU A 354 -20.91 -0.30 0.77
N ARG A 355 -21.90 -0.17 -0.11
CA ARG A 355 -23.13 0.62 0.17
C ARG A 355 -23.97 0.00 1.29
N LEU A 356 -24.10 -1.32 1.35
CA LEU A 356 -24.81 -2.02 2.42
C LEU A 356 -24.10 -1.85 3.78
N LEU A 357 -22.77 -1.97 3.80
CA LEU A 357 -21.94 -1.70 4.98
C LEU A 357 -22.08 -0.25 5.47
N HIS A 358 -22.05 0.70 4.53
CA HIS A 358 -22.29 2.12 4.82
C HIS A 358 -23.65 2.33 5.50
N GLY A 359 -24.70 1.65 5.04
CA GLY A 359 -26.04 1.64 5.63
C GLY A 359 -26.16 0.89 6.97
N GLY A 360 -25.07 0.27 7.45
CA GLY A 360 -25.00 -0.42 8.74
C GLY A 360 -25.45 -1.87 8.72
N MET A 361 -25.56 -2.50 7.54
CA MET A 361 -25.81 -3.92 7.46
C MET A 361 -24.59 -4.73 7.94
N PRO A 362 -24.77 -5.78 8.76
CA PRO A 362 -23.69 -6.68 9.14
C PRO A 362 -22.96 -7.28 7.93
N SER A 363 -21.65 -7.42 8.03
CA SER A 363 -20.74 -7.79 6.94
C SER A 363 -21.10 -9.11 6.24
N ASP A 364 -21.42 -10.16 6.98
CA ASP A 364 -21.84 -11.46 6.46
C ASP A 364 -23.13 -11.34 5.63
N ARG A 365 -24.15 -10.66 6.15
CA ARG A 365 -25.44 -10.45 5.45
C ARG A 365 -25.29 -9.56 4.23
N ALA A 366 -24.53 -8.49 4.36
CA ALA A 366 -24.23 -7.56 3.27
C ALA A 366 -23.52 -8.29 2.13
N PHE A 367 -22.59 -9.20 2.44
CA PHE A 367 -21.90 -10.00 1.44
C PHE A 367 -22.87 -10.90 0.68
N VAL A 368 -23.67 -11.70 1.39
CA VAL A 368 -24.65 -12.62 0.76
C VAL A 368 -25.60 -11.86 -0.15
N GLN A 369 -26.11 -10.71 0.30
CA GLN A 369 -27.02 -9.88 -0.49
C GLN A 369 -26.35 -9.27 -1.72
N ALA A 370 -25.12 -8.74 -1.59
CA ALA A 370 -24.44 -8.07 -2.68
C ALA A 370 -23.93 -9.03 -3.76
N PHE A 371 -23.44 -10.20 -3.35
CA PHE A 371 -22.86 -11.21 -4.26
C PHE A 371 -23.88 -12.28 -4.68
N GLY A 372 -25.08 -12.28 -4.10
CA GLY A 372 -26.16 -13.21 -4.44
C GLY A 372 -25.85 -14.67 -4.08
N THR A 373 -24.92 -14.92 -3.17
CA THR A 373 -24.51 -16.27 -2.78
C THR A 373 -24.12 -16.35 -1.30
N GLY A 374 -24.59 -17.40 -0.63
CA GLY A 374 -24.12 -17.83 0.69
C GLY A 374 -23.02 -18.90 0.64
N ASP A 375 -22.61 -19.33 -0.56
CA ASP A 375 -21.56 -20.34 -0.75
C ASP A 375 -20.17 -19.70 -0.64
N LEU A 376 -19.80 -19.36 0.60
CA LEU A 376 -18.51 -18.78 0.93
C LEU A 376 -17.34 -19.71 0.60
N ALA A 377 -17.55 -21.02 0.63
CA ALA A 377 -16.52 -22.00 0.30
C ALA A 377 -16.19 -21.99 -1.19
N SER A 378 -17.18 -21.86 -2.07
CA SER A 378 -16.93 -21.65 -3.50
C SER A 378 -16.26 -20.31 -3.79
N PHE A 379 -16.67 -19.24 -3.10
CA PHE A 379 -16.01 -17.94 -3.22
C PHE A 379 -14.53 -18.02 -2.83
N GLU A 380 -14.21 -18.65 -1.69
CA GLU A 380 -12.84 -18.82 -1.22
C GLU A 380 -12.00 -19.66 -2.19
N ARG A 381 -12.57 -20.75 -2.74
CA ARG A 381 -11.89 -21.53 -3.78
C ARG A 381 -11.60 -20.73 -5.05
N ALA A 382 -12.55 -19.90 -5.49
CA ALA A 382 -12.37 -19.03 -6.66
C ALA A 382 -11.26 -17.99 -6.42
N TRP A 383 -11.26 -17.34 -5.25
CA TRP A 383 -10.19 -16.44 -4.85
C TRP A 383 -8.83 -17.14 -4.81
N LYS A 384 -8.73 -18.31 -4.16
CA LYS A 384 -7.47 -19.08 -4.09
C LYS A 384 -6.96 -19.47 -5.47
N ALA A 385 -7.83 -19.92 -6.36
CA ALA A 385 -7.47 -20.27 -7.73
C ALA A 385 -6.94 -19.04 -8.49
N TRP A 386 -7.63 -17.90 -8.40
CA TRP A 386 -7.16 -16.66 -9.00
C TRP A 386 -5.82 -16.18 -8.42
N ALA A 387 -5.66 -16.21 -7.10
CA ALA A 387 -4.44 -15.76 -6.42
C ALA A 387 -3.21 -16.60 -6.78
N LYS A 388 -3.40 -17.90 -7.07
CA LYS A 388 -2.33 -18.78 -7.56
C LYS A 388 -1.83 -18.40 -8.96
N GLU A 389 -2.71 -17.89 -9.81
CA GLU A 389 -2.37 -17.43 -11.17
C GLU A 389 -1.93 -15.95 -11.20
N MET A 390 -2.12 -15.20 -10.11
CA MET A 390 -1.71 -13.80 -10.03
C MET A 390 -0.21 -13.64 -10.30
N VAL A 391 0.14 -12.68 -11.15
CA VAL A 391 1.52 -12.26 -11.41
C VAL A 391 1.75 -10.86 -10.83
N PRO A 392 3.01 -10.49 -10.52
CA PRO A 392 3.32 -9.12 -10.14
C PRO A 392 2.94 -8.15 -11.25
N SER A 393 2.50 -6.94 -10.88
CA SER A 393 2.12 -5.92 -11.88
C SER A 393 3.34 -5.47 -12.65
N ALA A 394 3.21 -5.42 -13.99
CA ALA A 394 4.25 -4.97 -14.89
C ALA A 394 4.72 -3.56 -14.52
N PHE A 395 3.78 -2.66 -14.23
CA PHE A 395 4.06 -1.27 -13.89
C PHE A 395 4.85 -1.14 -12.58
N SER A 396 4.52 -1.92 -11.55
CA SER A 396 5.25 -1.93 -10.28
C SER A 396 6.67 -2.47 -10.42
N VAL A 397 6.83 -3.59 -11.13
CA VAL A 397 8.15 -4.17 -11.40
C VAL A 397 9.00 -3.22 -12.25
N ALA A 398 8.40 -2.60 -13.28
CA ALA A 398 9.07 -1.64 -14.13
C ALA A 398 9.52 -0.39 -13.35
N ALA A 399 8.65 0.17 -12.50
CA ALA A 399 8.97 1.32 -11.65
C ALA A 399 10.14 1.04 -10.70
N MET A 400 10.18 -0.14 -10.09
CA MET A 400 11.28 -0.55 -9.23
C MET A 400 12.62 -0.65 -9.98
N ARG A 401 12.59 -1.27 -11.17
CA ARG A 401 13.81 -1.54 -11.93
C ARG A 401 14.32 -0.33 -12.70
N ILE A 402 13.43 0.55 -13.17
CA ILE A 402 13.87 1.80 -13.79
C ILE A 402 14.57 2.72 -12.78
N THR A 403 14.17 2.67 -11.50
CA THR A 403 14.91 3.34 -10.40
C THR A 403 16.30 2.73 -10.24
N PHE A 404 16.44 1.41 -10.24
CA PHE A 404 17.75 0.74 -10.23
C PHE A 404 18.63 1.17 -11.41
N LEU A 405 18.07 1.18 -12.62
CA LEU A 405 18.78 1.58 -13.84
C LEU A 405 19.16 3.06 -13.81
N ALA A 406 18.33 3.93 -13.21
CA ALA A 406 18.63 5.34 -13.02
C ALA A 406 19.83 5.54 -12.10
N GLU A 407 19.85 4.91 -10.92
CA GLU A 407 20.98 5.01 -10.00
C GLU A 407 22.29 4.50 -10.64
N GLY A 408 22.20 3.40 -11.40
CA GLY A 408 23.32 2.90 -12.18
C GLY A 408 23.82 3.90 -13.24
N LEU A 409 22.90 4.53 -13.99
CA LEU A 409 23.25 5.57 -14.97
C LEU A 409 23.87 6.81 -14.33
N ALA A 410 23.40 7.21 -13.15
CA ALA A 410 23.98 8.32 -12.40
C ALA A 410 25.41 8.00 -11.95
N LEU A 411 25.66 6.77 -11.47
CA LEU A 411 27.01 6.29 -11.15
C LEU A 411 27.94 6.36 -12.38
N LEU A 412 27.54 5.75 -13.50
CA LEU A 412 28.36 5.71 -14.72
C LEU A 412 28.66 7.12 -15.24
N SER A 413 27.66 8.00 -15.22
CA SER A 413 27.84 9.41 -15.56
C SER A 413 28.88 10.08 -14.67
N ASN A 414 28.83 9.87 -13.36
CA ASN A 414 29.82 10.46 -12.43
C ASN A 414 31.24 9.92 -12.67
N GLU A 415 31.38 8.71 -13.20
CA GLU A 415 32.65 8.12 -13.62
C GLU A 415 33.08 8.53 -15.04
N GLY A 416 32.28 9.34 -15.74
CA GLY A 416 32.57 9.75 -17.12
C GLY A 416 32.25 8.69 -18.19
N VAL A 417 31.55 7.62 -17.82
CA VAL A 417 31.14 6.54 -18.71
C VAL A 417 29.79 6.85 -19.35
N SER A 418 29.72 6.72 -20.67
CA SER A 418 28.48 6.88 -21.45
C SER A 418 28.10 5.57 -22.08
N VAL A 419 26.80 5.26 -22.09
CA VAL A 419 26.25 4.03 -22.67
C VAL A 419 25.28 4.36 -23.81
N SER A 420 25.20 3.46 -24.78
CA SER A 420 24.45 3.62 -26.03
C SER A 420 23.36 2.57 -26.25
N SER A 421 23.29 1.54 -25.39
CA SER A 421 22.26 0.50 -25.40
C SER A 421 21.94 0.03 -23.98
N ILE A 422 20.80 -0.64 -23.79
CA ILE A 422 20.39 -1.17 -22.49
C ILE A 422 21.28 -2.33 -22.05
N GLU A 423 21.76 -3.14 -23.00
CA GLU A 423 22.68 -4.24 -22.76
C GLU A 423 24.06 -3.74 -22.29
N GLU A 424 24.56 -2.67 -22.92
CA GLU A 424 25.81 -2.01 -22.50
C GLU A 424 25.68 -1.43 -21.08
N LEU A 425 24.55 -0.80 -20.75
CA LEU A 425 24.27 -0.35 -19.38
C LEU A 425 24.37 -1.50 -18.37
N VAL A 426 23.67 -2.61 -18.61
CA VAL A 426 23.70 -3.75 -17.68
C VAL A 426 25.10 -4.36 -17.60
N SER A 427 25.84 -4.45 -18.71
CA SER A 427 27.23 -4.93 -18.72
C SER A 427 28.15 -4.06 -17.85
N GLU A 428 28.12 -2.74 -18.03
CA GLU A 428 28.95 -1.79 -17.27
C GLU A 428 28.63 -1.84 -15.75
N LEU A 429 27.36 -2.05 -15.39
CA LEU A 429 26.94 -2.21 -14.00
C LEU A 429 27.37 -3.57 -13.41
N ARG A 430 27.33 -4.64 -14.22
CA ARG A 430 27.81 -5.97 -13.84
C ARG A 430 29.30 -5.98 -13.54
N ASP A 431 30.10 -5.35 -14.40
CA ASP A 431 31.55 -5.27 -14.24
C ASP A 431 31.94 -4.55 -12.94
N ARG A 432 31.10 -3.61 -12.50
CA ARG A 432 31.23 -2.88 -11.23
C ARG A 432 30.62 -3.59 -10.03
N ARG A 433 29.98 -4.75 -10.22
CA ARG A 433 29.18 -5.44 -9.20
C ARG A 433 28.17 -4.49 -8.53
N PHE A 434 27.57 -3.62 -9.34
CA PHE A 434 26.64 -2.61 -8.85
C PHE A 434 25.40 -3.29 -8.27
N ALA A 435 25.06 -2.89 -7.05
CA ALA A 435 23.90 -3.38 -6.35
C ALA A 435 23.41 -2.30 -5.39
N ILE A 436 22.10 -2.12 -5.31
CA ILE A 436 21.47 -1.18 -4.40
C ILE A 436 20.27 -1.80 -3.72
N GLU A 437 19.94 -1.27 -2.55
CA GLU A 437 18.66 -1.53 -1.91
C GLU A 437 17.61 -0.58 -2.50
N VAL A 438 16.69 -1.11 -3.30
CA VAL A 438 15.56 -0.34 -3.82
C VAL A 438 14.36 -0.61 -2.93
N THR A 439 13.75 0.45 -2.42
CA THR A 439 12.50 0.33 -1.67
C THR A 439 11.33 0.76 -2.53
N VAL A 440 10.38 -0.14 -2.78
CA VAL A 440 9.11 0.15 -3.46
C VAL A 440 7.97 -0.40 -2.60
N HIS A 441 6.90 0.38 -2.43
CA HIS A 441 5.77 0.05 -1.55
C HIS A 441 6.21 -0.40 -0.14
N GLY A 442 7.16 0.34 0.44
CA GLY A 442 7.65 0.07 1.79
C GLY A 442 8.39 -1.24 1.98
N ARG A 443 8.82 -1.89 0.89
CA ARG A 443 9.61 -3.12 0.94
C ARG A 443 10.93 -2.90 0.24
N THR A 444 12.01 -3.18 0.96
CA THR A 444 13.38 -3.06 0.46
C THR A 444 13.81 -4.38 -0.17
N GLU A 445 14.19 -4.34 -1.43
CA GLU A 445 14.78 -5.44 -2.16
C GLU A 445 16.20 -5.04 -2.57
N ARG A 446 17.17 -5.94 -2.34
CA ARG A 446 18.51 -5.76 -2.89
C ARG A 446 18.46 -6.21 -4.35
N ILE A 447 18.67 -5.28 -5.25
CA ILE A 447 18.75 -5.53 -6.68
C ILE A 447 20.23 -5.50 -7.05
N GLU A 448 20.68 -6.53 -7.75
CA GLU A 448 22.04 -6.64 -8.28
C GLU A 448 21.98 -6.54 -9.81
N ALA A 449 23.04 -6.01 -10.43
CA ALA A 449 23.11 -5.97 -11.88
C ALA A 449 23.24 -7.40 -12.43
N ASP A 450 22.16 -7.94 -13.00
CA ASP A 450 22.13 -9.18 -13.77
C ASP A 450 21.10 -9.05 -14.90
N GLU A 451 20.89 -10.11 -15.69
CA GLU A 451 19.92 -10.06 -16.80
C GLU A 451 18.46 -9.93 -16.32
N SER A 452 18.17 -10.36 -15.09
CA SER A 452 16.82 -10.30 -14.54
C SER A 452 16.36 -8.87 -14.31
N VAL A 453 17.26 -7.88 -14.18
CA VAL A 453 16.88 -6.46 -13.99
C VAL A 453 16.06 -5.90 -15.16
N LEU A 454 16.16 -6.50 -16.35
CA LEU A 454 15.42 -6.07 -17.54
C LEU A 454 14.05 -6.76 -17.74
N ASP A 455 13.78 -7.85 -17.01
CA ASP A 455 12.59 -8.70 -17.17
C ASP A 455 11.27 -8.11 -16.62
N ILE A 456 10.54 -7.29 -17.37
CA ILE A 456 9.21 -6.85 -16.92
C ILE A 456 8.21 -7.99 -17.16
N PRO A 457 7.43 -8.43 -16.14
CA PRO A 457 6.41 -9.46 -16.36
C PRO A 457 5.32 -8.94 -17.29
N GLN A 458 4.75 -9.84 -18.10
CA GLN A 458 3.52 -9.55 -18.83
C GLN A 458 2.33 -9.81 -17.92
N ASP A 459 1.68 -8.76 -17.44
CA ASP A 459 0.42 -8.86 -16.72
C ASP A 459 -0.78 -8.78 -17.68
N ALA A 460 -1.99 -8.88 -17.13
CA ALA A 460 -3.22 -8.88 -17.93
C ALA A 460 -3.55 -7.53 -18.60
N LEU A 461 -2.82 -6.45 -18.27
CA LEU A 461 -3.03 -5.13 -18.88
C LEU A 461 -2.20 -4.97 -20.15
N ALA A 462 -1.03 -5.60 -20.23
CA ALA A 462 -0.12 -5.46 -21.36
C ALA A 462 -0.44 -6.46 -22.49
N GLU A 463 -0.69 -5.94 -23.70
CA GLU A 463 -0.94 -6.77 -24.90
C GLU A 463 0.28 -7.64 -25.25
N GLU A 464 1.47 -7.06 -25.13
CA GLU A 464 2.76 -7.71 -25.33
C GLU A 464 3.63 -7.54 -24.08
N LYS A 465 4.65 -8.39 -23.93
CA LYS A 465 5.57 -8.29 -22.80
C LYS A 465 6.30 -6.93 -22.83
N PRO A 466 6.13 -6.07 -21.80
CA PRO A 466 6.80 -4.77 -21.79
C PRO A 466 8.32 -4.94 -21.71
N VAL A 467 9.06 -3.98 -22.26
CA VAL A 467 10.52 -3.98 -22.25
C VAL A 467 11.07 -2.61 -21.87
N PHE A 468 12.32 -2.58 -21.39
CA PHE A 468 13.10 -1.35 -21.30
C PHE A 468 13.75 -1.02 -22.64
N ASP A 469 13.80 0.26 -22.95
CA ASP A 469 14.51 0.85 -24.09
C ASP A 469 15.40 1.98 -23.59
N LEU A 470 16.53 2.20 -24.26
CA LEU A 470 17.51 3.21 -23.91
C LEU A 470 17.70 4.18 -25.08
N ILE A 471 17.49 5.46 -24.79
CA ILE A 471 17.73 6.56 -25.72
C ILE A 471 19.07 7.20 -25.35
N PRO A 472 20.11 7.06 -26.18
CA PRO A 472 21.43 7.61 -25.88
C PRO A 472 21.38 9.13 -25.73
N ALA A 473 22.22 9.67 -24.84
CA ALA A 473 22.39 11.12 -24.75
C ALA A 473 22.97 11.68 -26.06
N LYS A 474 22.59 12.90 -26.43
CA LYS A 474 23.05 13.57 -27.66
C LYS A 474 24.59 13.65 -27.75
N ASP A 475 25.26 13.74 -26.61
CA ASP A 475 26.71 13.89 -26.51
C ASP A 475 27.47 12.56 -26.31
N ALA A 476 26.78 11.41 -26.32
CA ALA A 476 27.38 10.09 -26.07
C ALA A 476 28.48 9.68 -27.07
N ARG A 477 28.68 10.44 -28.15
CA ARG A 477 29.72 10.21 -29.18
C ARG A 477 31.02 10.97 -28.93
N ARG A 478 31.16 11.71 -27.83
CA ARG A 478 32.42 12.42 -27.52
C ARG A 478 33.49 11.38 -27.13
N ARG A 479 34.40 11.04 -28.07
CA ARG A 479 35.62 10.29 -27.73
C ARG A 479 36.42 11.11 -26.72
N VAL A 480 36.54 10.57 -25.51
CA VAL A 480 37.31 11.11 -24.39
C VAL A 480 38.80 10.93 -24.74
N GLY A 481 39.52 12.04 -24.97
CA GLY A 481 40.98 12.05 -25.09
C GLY A 481 41.66 12.06 -23.71
N PRO A 482 43.00 11.96 -23.62
CA PRO A 482 43.71 11.77 -22.34
C PRO A 482 43.69 12.95 -21.35
N ASN A 483 43.02 14.08 -21.65
CA ASN A 483 42.95 15.29 -20.79
C ASN A 483 41.49 15.63 -20.41
N THR A 484 40.82 14.79 -19.60
CA THR A 484 39.37 14.94 -19.32
C THR A 484 39.00 15.03 -17.84
N SER A 485 39.95 15.21 -16.93
CA SER A 485 39.65 15.44 -15.50
C SER A 485 38.85 16.72 -15.24
N ASP A 486 38.81 17.67 -16.19
CA ASP A 486 38.14 18.96 -16.06
C ASP A 486 36.80 19.05 -16.82
N LEU A 487 36.36 17.98 -17.50
CA LEU A 487 35.08 17.98 -18.20
C LEU A 487 33.93 17.62 -17.25
N PRO A 488 32.77 18.30 -17.37
CA PRO A 488 31.61 17.95 -16.56
C PRO A 488 31.10 16.54 -16.89
N PRO A 489 30.46 15.85 -15.94
CA PRO A 489 29.86 14.53 -16.16
C PRO A 489 28.98 14.51 -17.42
N PRO A 490 29.13 13.48 -18.30
CA PRO A 490 28.28 13.33 -19.48
C PRO A 490 26.81 13.25 -19.06
N THR A 491 25.91 13.75 -19.91
CA THR A 491 24.48 13.59 -19.64
C THR A 491 24.12 12.10 -19.70
N PRO A 492 23.46 11.52 -18.68
CA PRO A 492 23.07 10.12 -18.72
C PRO A 492 22.07 9.87 -19.86
N ALA A 493 22.06 8.63 -20.36
CA ALA A 493 21.04 8.19 -21.30
C ALA A 493 19.64 8.20 -20.64
N VAL A 494 18.60 8.24 -21.47
CA VAL A 494 17.21 8.14 -20.99
C VAL A 494 16.74 6.71 -21.12
N VAL A 495 16.38 6.07 -20.00
CA VAL A 495 15.66 4.78 -20.01
C VAL A 495 14.18 5.05 -20.04
N THR A 496 13.45 4.27 -20.84
CA THR A 496 12.00 4.28 -20.93
C THR A 496 11.46 2.87 -21.08
N THR A 497 10.18 2.65 -20.79
CA THR A 497 9.50 1.40 -21.11
C THR A 497 8.86 1.45 -22.50
N ARG A 498 8.57 0.29 -23.07
CA ARG A 498 7.77 0.11 -24.29
C ARG A 498 6.71 -0.95 -24.04
N GLY A 499 5.46 -0.66 -24.39
CA GLY A 499 4.33 -1.60 -24.23
C GLY A 499 3.84 -1.71 -22.78
N LEU A 500 4.25 -0.80 -21.89
CA LEU A 500 3.79 -0.80 -20.51
C LEU A 500 2.41 -0.14 -20.39
N GLU A 501 1.47 -0.83 -19.76
CA GLU A 501 0.12 -0.35 -19.49
C GLU A 501 -0.07 -0.05 -17.99
N PRO A 502 -0.90 0.94 -17.61
CA PRO A 502 -1.72 1.81 -18.48
C PRO A 502 -0.93 2.95 -19.16
N ARG A 503 0.37 3.07 -18.83
CA ARG A 503 1.24 4.18 -19.21
C ARG A 503 2.69 3.71 -19.22
N GLU A 504 3.49 4.43 -19.98
CA GLU A 504 4.93 4.20 -20.01
C GLU A 504 5.60 4.88 -18.81
N LEU A 505 6.84 4.49 -18.54
CA LEU A 505 7.77 5.16 -17.64
C LEU A 505 8.92 5.75 -18.44
N VAL A 506 9.35 6.96 -18.10
CA VAL A 506 10.48 7.66 -18.75
C VAL A 506 11.32 8.33 -17.67
N LEU A 507 12.63 8.09 -17.70
CA LEU A 507 13.58 8.86 -16.89
C LEU A 507 13.75 10.27 -17.46
N SER A 508 13.63 11.26 -16.59
CA SER A 508 13.93 12.66 -16.87
C SER A 508 15.06 13.11 -15.95
N TRP A 509 16.09 13.72 -16.52
CA TRP A 509 17.30 14.11 -15.81
C TRP A 509 17.37 15.63 -15.61
N ARG A 510 17.75 16.05 -14.40
CA ARG A 510 18.05 17.43 -14.04
C ARG A 510 19.49 17.54 -13.56
N ARG A 511 20.27 18.42 -14.19
CA ARG A 511 21.67 18.66 -13.81
C ARG A 511 21.75 19.58 -12.59
N LEU A 512 22.55 19.20 -11.60
CA LEU A 512 22.82 19.99 -10.39
C LEU A 512 23.97 20.99 -10.60
N GLY A 513 23.73 22.03 -11.38
CA GLY A 513 24.74 23.06 -11.68
C GLY A 513 25.76 22.64 -12.75
N LYS A 514 26.77 23.47 -13.04
CA LYS A 514 27.67 23.25 -14.19
C LYS A 514 28.57 22.01 -14.06
N ASN A 515 29.04 21.72 -12.85
CA ASN A 515 29.97 20.61 -12.57
C ASN A 515 29.38 19.55 -11.63
N GLY A 516 28.11 19.68 -11.24
CA GLY A 516 27.47 18.70 -10.37
C GLY A 516 26.92 17.50 -11.13
N GLY A 517 26.53 16.49 -10.37
CA GLY A 517 25.88 15.29 -10.87
C GLY A 517 24.45 15.55 -11.34
N PHE A 518 23.66 14.49 -11.42
CA PHE A 518 22.29 14.54 -11.88
C PHE A 518 21.33 14.03 -10.83
N GLU A 519 20.16 14.64 -10.79
CA GLU A 519 18.97 14.08 -10.18
C GLU A 519 18.03 13.61 -11.29
N TYR A 520 17.16 12.65 -10.97
CA TYR A 520 16.14 12.19 -11.89
C TYR A 520 14.75 12.25 -11.28
N GLU A 521 13.77 12.29 -12.17
CA GLU A 521 12.36 12.06 -11.87
C GLU A 521 11.80 11.05 -12.87
N LEU A 522 10.73 10.35 -12.45
CA LEU A 522 9.99 9.44 -13.32
C LEU A 522 8.76 10.16 -13.88
N LEU A 523 8.73 10.27 -15.20
CA LEU A 523 7.55 10.72 -15.94
C LEU A 523 6.72 9.52 -16.38
N SER A 524 5.42 9.72 -16.55
CA SER A 524 4.52 8.66 -17.01
C SER A 524 3.66 9.12 -18.19
N PRO A 525 4.21 9.20 -19.42
CA PRO A 525 3.44 9.57 -20.61
C PRO A 525 2.56 8.42 -21.12
N LYS A 526 1.61 8.75 -22.02
CA LYS A 526 0.79 7.73 -22.71
C LYS A 526 1.58 6.90 -23.73
N ALA A 527 2.68 7.44 -24.24
CA ALA A 527 3.50 6.79 -25.24
C ALA A 527 4.96 7.16 -24.98
N ALA A 528 5.83 6.19 -25.19
CA ALA A 528 7.26 6.36 -24.97
C ALA A 528 7.86 7.29 -26.04
N PRO A 529 8.85 8.13 -25.66
CA PRO A 529 9.52 9.03 -26.58
C PRO A 529 10.12 8.26 -27.77
N ARG A 530 10.10 8.85 -28.96
CA ARG A 530 10.73 8.22 -30.14
C ARG A 530 12.25 8.29 -30.01
N ALA A 531 12.93 7.20 -30.33
CA ALA A 531 14.38 7.24 -30.51
C ALA A 531 14.72 8.24 -31.65
N PRO A 532 15.80 9.03 -31.52
CA PRO A 532 16.24 9.91 -32.59
C PRO A 532 16.53 9.09 -33.86
N ARG A 533 16.04 9.56 -35.02
CA ARG A 533 16.29 8.89 -36.31
C ARG A 533 17.80 8.74 -36.51
N ARG A 534 18.29 7.51 -36.71
CA ARG A 534 19.67 7.29 -37.16
C ARG A 534 19.87 8.08 -38.46
N PRO A 535 20.94 8.90 -38.60
CA PRO A 535 21.29 9.48 -39.89
C PRO A 535 21.44 8.33 -40.89
N LYS A 536 20.86 8.47 -42.09
CA LYS A 536 21.18 7.54 -43.19
C LYS A 536 22.69 7.55 -43.33
N VAL A 537 23.31 6.38 -43.21
CA VAL A 537 24.69 6.19 -43.64
C VAL A 537 24.73 6.63 -45.10
N GLN A 538 25.42 7.75 -45.36
CA GLN A 538 25.83 8.08 -46.71
C GLN A 538 26.77 6.96 -47.10
N GLU A 539 26.30 6.03 -47.93
CA GLU A 539 27.20 5.16 -48.68
C GLU A 539 28.15 6.09 -49.44
N ASP A 540 29.40 6.11 -48.97
CA ASP A 540 30.51 6.69 -49.72
C ASP A 540 30.51 6.00 -51.08
N ARG A 541 30.02 6.73 -52.08
CA ARG A 541 30.33 6.45 -53.48
C ARG A 541 31.83 6.65 -53.64
N ALA A 542 32.58 5.59 -53.44
CA ALA A 542 33.94 5.50 -53.95
C ALA A 542 33.88 5.54 -55.48
N ALA A 543 34.43 6.60 -56.06
CA ALA A 543 34.91 6.65 -57.44
C ALA A 543 36.22 7.44 -57.42
N PRO A 544 37.22 7.00 -58.19
CA PRO A 544 37.41 7.62 -59.51
C PRO A 544 36.81 6.81 -60.65
#